data_AF-A0A2W3ZHR0-F1
#
_entry.id   AF-A0A2W3ZHR0-F1
#
_cell.length_a   1.000
_cell.length_b   1.000
_cell.length_c   1.000
_cell.angle_alpha   90.00
_cell.angle_beta   90.00
_cell.angle_gamma   90.00
#
_symmetry.space_group_name_H-M   'P 1'
#
loop_
_entity.id
_entity.type
_entity.pdbx_description
1 polymer ?
#
loop_
_entity_poly.entity_id
_entity_poly.type
_entity_poly.pdbx_seq_one_letter_code
_entity_poly.pdbx_strand_id
1 'polypeptide(L)'
;MFIVWGSKGFERALGDTVIQCDCSHCNNEVVMQGKQIGRKFTLFWIPIFTTSSSHYLLCPICGYGKELSKEILAQYLVSSTETIIE
;
A
#
# COMPACT_ATOMS: atom_id res chain seq x y z
N MET A 1 34.11 18.08 -5.61
CA MET A 1 33.57 16.73 -5.37
C MET A 1 32.08 16.77 -5.63
N PHE A 2 31.60 16.06 -6.65
CA PHE A 2 30.17 16.05 -6.99
C PHE A 2 29.51 14.84 -6.33
N ILE A 3 28.51 15.09 -5.49
CA ILE A 3 27.64 14.03 -4.97
C ILE A 3 26.48 13.92 -5.96
N VAL A 4 26.25 12.74 -6.50
CA VAL A 4 25.10 12.47 -7.37
C VAL A 4 24.05 11.72 -6.54
N TRP A 5 22.91 12.36 -6.31
CA TRP A 5 21.76 11.80 -5.59
C TRP A 5 20.53 11.72 -6.49
N GLY A 6 19.65 10.78 -6.18
CA GLY A 6 18.36 10.60 -6.84
C GLY A 6 17.31 10.11 -5.86
N SER A 7 16.04 10.40 -6.16
CA SER A 7 14.91 9.80 -5.43
C SER A 7 13.96 9.16 -6.44
N LYS A 8 13.58 7.92 -6.21
CA LYS A 8 12.60 7.20 -7.04
C LYS A 8 11.40 6.81 -6.19
N GLY A 9 10.21 7.24 -6.62
CA GLY A 9 8.95 6.75 -6.06
C GLY A 9 8.74 5.28 -6.43
N PHE A 10 8.13 4.53 -5.53
CA PHE A 10 7.66 3.18 -5.82
C PHE A 10 6.24 2.99 -5.29
N GLU A 11 5.49 2.20 -6.03
CA GLU A 11 4.18 1.71 -5.65
C GLU A 11 4.19 0.18 -5.69
N ARG A 12 3.57 -0.45 -4.70
CA ARG A 12 3.48 -1.91 -4.58
C ARG A 12 2.08 -2.28 -4.14
N ALA A 13 1.38 -3.06 -4.95
CA ALA A 13 0.13 -3.67 -4.52
C ALA A 13 0.43 -4.72 -3.44
N LEU A 14 -0.24 -4.61 -2.29
CA LEU A 14 -0.12 -5.53 -1.16
C LEU A 14 -1.14 -6.66 -1.23
N GLY A 15 -2.22 -6.48 -1.98
CA GLY A 15 -3.28 -7.47 -2.19
C GLY A 15 -4.66 -6.88 -1.94
N ASP A 16 -5.67 -7.72 -2.19
CA ASP A 16 -7.07 -7.45 -1.93
C ASP A 16 -7.45 -7.82 -0.48
N THR A 17 -8.34 -7.03 0.12
CA THR A 17 -8.91 -7.33 1.45
C THR A 17 -9.96 -8.44 1.31
N VAL A 18 -10.22 -9.27 2.31
CA VAL A 18 -11.36 -10.23 2.24
C VAL A 18 -12.72 -9.61 2.49
N ILE A 19 -12.76 -8.42 3.06
CA ILE A 19 -13.99 -7.78 3.50
C ILE A 19 -14.53 -6.94 2.36
N GLN A 20 -15.76 -7.25 1.95
CA GLN A 20 -16.54 -6.38 1.09
C GLN A 20 -17.02 -5.19 1.92
N CYS A 21 -16.51 -4.01 1.59
CA CYS A 21 -16.86 -2.79 2.27
C CYS A 21 -17.60 -1.88 1.28
N ASP A 22 -18.65 -1.22 1.75
CA ASP A 22 -19.23 -0.12 0.99
C ASP A 22 -18.24 1.04 0.94
N CYS A 23 -17.88 1.45 -0.28
CA CYS A 23 -17.03 2.61 -0.45
C CYS A 23 -17.88 3.88 -0.27
N SER A 24 -17.62 4.68 0.77
CA SER A 24 -18.36 5.93 1.04
C SER A 24 -18.34 6.97 -0.10
N HIS A 25 -17.51 6.80 -1.12
CA HIS A 25 -17.42 7.69 -2.27
C HIS A 25 -18.22 7.20 -3.48
N CYS A 26 -18.19 5.90 -3.81
CA CYS A 26 -18.94 5.36 -4.94
C CYS A 26 -20.18 4.56 -4.54
N ASN A 27 -20.41 4.35 -3.24
CA ASN A 27 -21.53 3.62 -2.65
C ASN A 27 -21.75 2.24 -3.28
N ASN A 28 -20.65 1.62 -3.70
CA ASN A 28 -20.60 0.29 -4.25
C ASN A 28 -19.92 -0.63 -3.25
N GLU A 29 -20.42 -1.86 -3.18
CA GLU A 29 -19.82 -2.93 -2.39
C GLU A 29 -18.57 -3.42 -3.12
N VAL A 30 -17.40 -3.11 -2.56
CA VAL A 30 -16.12 -3.39 -3.20
C VAL A 30 -15.16 -4.04 -2.22
N VAL A 31 -14.31 -4.87 -2.78
CA VAL A 31 -13.12 -5.36 -2.09
C VAL A 31 -12.06 -4.27 -2.13
N MET A 32 -11.65 -3.75 -0.98
CA MET A 32 -10.62 -2.71 -0.93
C MET A 32 -9.22 -3.29 -1.17
N GLN A 33 -8.37 -2.56 -1.89
CA GLN A 33 -7.02 -2.98 -2.21
C GLN A 33 -6.00 -2.26 -1.33
N GLY A 34 -5.12 -3.01 -0.70
CA GLY A 34 -3.95 -2.47 -0.02
C GLY A 34 -2.88 -2.09 -1.04
N LYS A 35 -2.39 -0.84 -1.00
CA LYS A 35 -1.19 -0.41 -1.75
C LYS A 35 -0.18 0.20 -0.81
N GLN A 36 1.09 -0.12 -1.02
CA GLN A 36 2.22 0.54 -0.39
C GLN A 36 2.80 1.55 -1.38
N ILE A 37 2.93 2.79 -0.96
CA ILE A 37 3.55 3.86 -1.75
C ILE A 37 4.69 4.42 -0.93
N GLY A 38 5.87 4.53 -1.52
CA GLY A 38 7.03 5.02 -0.82
C GLY A 38 8.04 5.66 -1.73
N ARG A 39 9.11 6.16 -1.10
CA ARG A 39 10.23 6.78 -1.82
C ARG A 39 11.52 6.11 -1.41
N LYS A 40 12.31 5.79 -2.42
CA LYS A 40 13.67 5.25 -2.27
C LYS A 40 14.65 6.36 -2.59
N PHE A 41 15.57 6.61 -1.67
CA PHE A 41 16.69 7.50 -1.89
C PHE A 41 17.90 6.68 -2.35
N THR A 42 18.52 7.14 -3.43
CA THR A 42 19.67 6.47 -4.05
C THR A 42 20.82 7.46 -4.09
N LEU A 43 21.94 7.10 -3.47
CA LEU A 43 23.22 7.76 -3.71
C LEU A 43 24.02 6.86 -4.66
N PHE A 44 24.72 7.42 -5.65
CA PHE A 44 25.35 6.67 -6.75
C PHE A 44 26.37 5.58 -6.30
N TRP A 45 26.71 5.51 -5.01
CA TRP A 45 27.67 4.58 -4.41
C TRP A 45 27.16 3.84 -3.16
N ILE A 46 25.92 4.06 -2.72
CA ILE A 46 25.38 3.53 -1.46
C ILE A 46 24.12 2.70 -1.74
N PRO A 47 23.95 1.53 -1.11
CA PRO A 47 22.74 0.73 -1.25
C PRO A 47 21.48 1.51 -0.88
N ILE A 48 20.40 1.20 -1.59
CA ILE A 48 19.16 1.97 -1.64
C ILE A 48 18.46 1.95 -0.28
N PHE A 49 18.20 3.11 0.31
CA PHE A 49 17.41 3.22 1.54
C PHE A 49 16.00 3.72 1.25
N THR A 50 15.02 3.03 1.83
CA THR A 50 13.62 3.48 1.82
C THR A 50 13.49 4.64 2.80
N THR A 51 13.24 5.85 2.32
CA THR A 51 13.15 7.05 3.15
C THR A 51 11.81 7.12 3.87
N SER A 52 10.74 6.68 3.20
CA SER A 52 9.39 6.60 3.75
C SER A 52 8.58 5.57 2.99
N SER A 53 7.63 4.96 3.70
CA SER A 53 6.65 4.03 3.14
C SER A 53 5.30 4.27 3.81
N SER A 54 4.35 4.76 3.04
CA SER A 54 2.94 4.89 3.43
C SER A 54 2.14 3.70 2.90
N HIS A 55 1.11 3.31 3.63
CA HIS A 55 0.21 2.23 3.23
C HIS A 55 -1.19 2.83 3.05
N TYR A 56 -1.83 2.48 1.95
CA TYR A 56 -3.12 3.00 1.54
C TYR A 56 -4.09 1.86 1.32
N LEU A 57 -5.33 2.09 1.72
CA LEU A 57 -6.44 1.20 1.42
C LEU A 57 -7.32 1.91 0.41
N LEU A 58 -7.38 1.40 -0.82
CA LEU A 58 -7.96 2.07 -1.99
C LEU A 58 -9.11 1.26 -2.56
N CYS A 59 -10.18 1.94 -2.96
CA CYS A 59 -11.22 1.35 -3.77
C CYS A 59 -10.70 1.06 -5.19
N PRO A 60 -10.88 -0.15 -5.73
CA PRO A 60 -10.42 -0.50 -7.08
C PRO A 60 -11.18 0.24 -8.19
N ILE A 61 -12.39 0.73 -7.90
CA ILE A 61 -13.27 1.38 -8.88
C ILE A 61 -12.98 2.88 -8.98
N CYS A 62 -12.98 3.59 -7.84
CA CYS A 62 -12.85 5.05 -7.83
C CYS A 62 -11.47 5.55 -7.39
N GLY A 63 -10.58 4.67 -6.92
CA GLY A 63 -9.27 5.04 -6.39
C GLY A 63 -9.33 5.82 -5.07
N TYR A 64 -10.52 6.03 -4.50
CA TYR A 64 -10.68 6.68 -3.21
C TYR A 64 -10.21 5.77 -2.09
N GLY A 65 -9.42 6.31 -1.18
CA GLY A 65 -8.84 5.54 -0.11
C GLY A 65 -8.19 6.41 0.95
N LYS A 66 -7.82 5.78 2.06
CA LYS A 66 -7.18 6.46 3.18
C LYS A 66 -5.80 5.87 3.43
N GLU A 67 -4.91 6.69 3.98
CA GLU A 67 -3.65 6.21 4.53
C GLU A 67 -3.93 5.48 5.84
N LEU A 68 -3.36 4.28 6.00
CA LEU A 68 -3.43 3.49 7.23
C LEU A 68 -2.03 3.10 7.69
N SER A 69 -1.89 2.91 9.00
CA SER A 69 -0.70 2.33 9.60
C SER A 69 -0.49 0.90 9.09
N LYS A 70 0.78 0.52 8.90
CA LYS A 70 1.19 -0.80 8.41
C LYS A 70 0.56 -1.95 9.20
N GLU A 71 0.51 -1.82 10.53
CA GLU A 71 -0.02 -2.83 11.45
C GLU A 71 -1.51 -3.10 11.19
N ILE A 72 -2.29 -2.03 11.06
CA ILE A 72 -3.73 -2.10 10.82
C ILE A 72 -3.99 -2.72 9.44
N LEU A 73 -3.26 -2.24 8.43
CA LEU A 73 -3.41 -2.75 7.06
C LEU A 73 -2.98 -4.22 6.95
N ALA A 74 -1.98 -4.66 7.71
CA ALA A 74 -1.60 -6.07 7.78
C ALA A 74 -2.72 -6.95 8.36
N GLN A 75 -3.48 -6.49 9.37
CA GLN A 75 -4.62 -7.25 9.91
C GLN A 75 -5.71 -7.47 8.84
N TYR A 76 -6.01 -6.44 8.04
CA TYR A 76 -6.98 -6.54 6.95
C TYR A 76 -6.53 -7.48 5.82
N LEU A 77 -5.22 -7.58 5.57
CA LEU A 77 -4.65 -8.48 4.57
C LEU A 77 -4.50 -9.93 5.08
N VAL A 78 -4.19 -10.13 6.36
CA VAL A 78 -3.98 -11.46 6.96
C VAL A 78 -5.30 -12.20 7.17
N SER A 79 -6.38 -11.48 7.49
CA SER A 79 -7.72 -12.09 7.55
C SER A 79 -8.09 -12.83 6.26
N SER A 80 -7.47 -12.50 5.12
CA SER A 80 -7.67 -13.18 3.84
C SER A 80 -7.05 -14.58 3.76
N THR A 81 -6.09 -14.89 4.64
CA THR A 81 -5.35 -16.16 4.63
C THR A 81 -6.00 -17.20 5.55
N GLU A 82 -6.80 -16.76 6.54
CA GLU A 82 -7.40 -17.63 7.56
C GLU A 82 -8.79 -18.18 7.18
N THR A 83 -9.41 -17.73 6.08
CA THR A 83 -10.69 -18.28 5.60
C THR A 83 -10.52 -19.41 4.56
N ILE A 84 -9.29 -19.89 4.35
CA ILE A 84 -9.02 -21.11 3.56
C ILE A 84 -8.30 -22.14 4.44
N ILE A 85 -8.87 -22.53 5.58
CA ILE A 85 -8.73 -23.88 6.14
C ILE A 85 -9.98 -24.13 7.00
N GLU A 86 -10.78 -25.12 6.56
CA GLU A 86 -11.93 -25.80 7.18
C GLU A 86 -13.26 -25.06 7.42
#